data_AF-A0A2T3G2M7-F1
#
_entry.id   AF-A0A2T3G2M7-F1
#
_cell.length_a   1.000
_cell.length_b   1.000
_cell.length_c   1.000
_cell.angle_alpha   90.00
_cell.angle_beta   90.00
_cell.angle_gamma   90.00
#
_symmetry.space_group_name_H-M   'P 1'
#
loop_
_entity.id
_entity.type
_entity.pdbx_description
1 polymer ?
#
loop_
_entity_poly.entity_id
_entity_poly.type
_entity_poly.pdbx_seq_one_letter_code
_entity_poly.pdbx_strand_id
1 'polypeptide(L)'
;MLSELTNVLLALNEVSNQAMSFDQYKLIEWRLQKELCRFEMKHPELEMNRFIKTLEENDLEWSMNEMHAVDVSKLNLKAVLALLVGIFCSEKCIEESQYSFFQDKKIFQCIERLKILNS
;
A
#
# COMPACT_ATOMS: atom_id res chain seq x y z
N MET A 1 -9.02 -11.42 -6.85
CA MET A 1 -8.94 -9.96 -6.68
C MET A 1 -9.76 -9.42 -5.49
N LEU A 2 -11.10 -9.30 -5.55
CA LEU A 2 -11.94 -8.70 -4.49
C LEU A 2 -11.84 -9.38 -3.11
N SER A 3 -11.95 -10.71 -3.05
CA SER A 3 -11.90 -11.47 -1.79
C SER A 3 -10.53 -11.45 -1.09
N GLU A 4 -9.46 -11.16 -1.84
CA GLU A 4 -8.08 -11.15 -1.32
C GLU A 4 -7.72 -9.81 -0.70
N LEU A 5 -8.21 -8.70 -1.29
CA LEU A 5 -8.13 -7.39 -0.66
C LEU A 5 -9.02 -7.33 0.59
N THR A 6 -10.14 -8.04 0.67
CA THR A 6 -11.00 -8.06 1.87
C THR A 6 -10.26 -8.45 3.15
N ASN A 7 -9.30 -9.38 3.09
CA ASN A 7 -8.50 -9.76 4.27
C ASN A 7 -7.53 -8.67 4.70
N VAL A 8 -6.92 -7.98 3.72
CA VAL A 8 -6.14 -6.76 3.95
C VAL A 8 -7.02 -5.72 4.64
N LEU A 9 -8.17 -5.41 4.06
CA LEU A 9 -9.13 -4.44 4.56
C LEU A 9 -9.65 -4.76 5.98
N LEU A 10 -9.87 -6.04 6.29
CA LEU A 10 -10.28 -6.51 7.62
C LEU A 10 -9.16 -6.33 8.65
N ALA A 11 -7.92 -6.67 8.29
CA ALA A 11 -6.76 -6.48 9.17
C ALA A 11 -6.51 -5.01 9.54
N LEU A 12 -6.89 -4.08 8.65
CA LEU A 12 -6.80 -2.65 8.86
C LEU A 12 -7.99 -2.06 9.65
N ASN A 13 -9.18 -2.65 9.50
CA ASN A 13 -10.38 -2.24 10.25
C ASN A 13 -10.30 -2.58 11.74
N GLU A 14 -9.53 -3.60 12.14
CA GLU A 14 -9.31 -3.93 13.55
C GLU A 14 -8.59 -2.82 14.33
N VAL A 15 -7.96 -1.86 13.63
CA VAL A 15 -7.04 -0.89 14.26
C VAL A 15 -7.35 0.57 13.89
N SER A 16 -8.49 0.81 13.23
CA SER A 16 -8.82 2.13 12.66
C SER A 16 -9.31 3.20 13.64
N ASN A 17 -9.36 2.93 14.96
CA ASN A 17 -10.02 3.86 15.91
C ASN A 17 -9.11 4.54 16.96
N GLN A 18 -7.80 4.28 17.04
CA GLN A 18 -6.90 4.96 17.99
C GLN A 18 -5.46 5.13 17.46
N ALA A 19 -4.70 6.05 18.06
CA ALA A 19 -3.27 6.19 17.81
C ALA A 19 -2.58 4.84 18.06
N MET A 20 -1.97 4.30 17.01
CA MET A 20 -1.38 2.96 17.00
C MET A 20 0.04 3.02 17.58
N SER A 21 0.40 2.10 18.47
CA SER A 21 1.79 1.94 18.90
C SER A 21 2.64 1.33 17.79
N PHE A 22 3.96 1.49 17.87
CA PHE A 22 4.89 0.88 16.91
C PHE A 22 4.72 -0.65 16.85
N ASP A 23 4.48 -1.32 17.98
CA ASP A 23 4.26 -2.77 18.03
C ASP A 23 2.96 -3.20 17.34
N GLN A 24 1.89 -2.42 17.50
CA GLN A 24 0.62 -2.65 16.81
C GLN A 24 0.78 -2.44 15.30
N TYR A 25 1.54 -1.42 14.89
CA TYR A 25 1.91 -1.21 13.50
C TYR A 25 2.67 -2.40 12.94
N LYS A 26 3.68 -2.92 13.64
CA LYS A 26 4.46 -4.08 13.18
C LYS A 26 3.61 -5.32 12.92
N LEU A 27 2.61 -5.55 13.77
CA LEU A 27 1.70 -6.69 13.61
C LEU A 27 0.85 -6.58 12.33
N ILE A 28 0.47 -5.36 11.95
CA ILE A 28 -0.31 -5.07 10.74
C ILE A 28 0.58 -5.04 9.50
N GLU A 29 1.76 -4.41 9.59
CA GLU A 29 2.78 -4.38 8.53
C GLU A 29 3.05 -5.79 8.02
N TRP A 30 3.32 -6.73 8.93
CA TRP A 30 3.59 -8.13 8.55
C TRP A 30 2.39 -8.78 7.83
N ARG A 31 1.16 -8.55 8.31
CA ARG A 31 -0.05 -9.08 7.66
C ARG A 31 -0.25 -8.46 6.28
N LEU A 32 -0.06 -7.15 6.15
CA LEU A 32 -0.19 -6.42 4.89
C LEU A 32 0.82 -6.89 3.85
N GLN A 33 2.09 -6.94 4.24
CA GLN A 33 3.16 -7.43 3.38
C GLN A 33 2.86 -8.85 2.88
N LYS A 34 2.45 -9.74 3.78
CA LYS A 34 2.11 -11.12 3.42
C LYS A 34 0.97 -11.22 2.41
N GLU A 35 -0.09 -10.45 2.60
CA GLU A 35 -1.24 -10.48 1.69
C GLU A 35 -0.92 -9.78 0.36
N LEU A 36 -0.14 -8.70 0.35
CA LEU A 36 0.37 -8.07 -0.88
C LEU A 36 1.27 -9.02 -1.69
N CYS A 37 2.21 -9.72 -1.03
CA CYS A 37 3.02 -10.74 -1.69
C CYS A 37 2.17 -11.87 -2.27
N ARG A 38 1.16 -12.36 -1.53
CA ARG A 38 0.23 -13.39 -2.03
C ARG A 38 -0.57 -12.90 -3.23
N PHE A 39 -1.00 -11.65 -3.19
CA PHE A 39 -1.73 -11.02 -4.29
C PHE A 39 -0.86 -10.92 -5.53
N GLU A 40 0.37 -10.41 -5.39
CA GLU A 40 1.36 -10.36 -6.48
C GLU A 40 1.59 -11.75 -7.10
N MET A 41 1.80 -12.78 -6.27
CA MET A 41 2.01 -14.15 -6.76
C MET A 41 0.83 -14.70 -7.58
N LYS A 42 -0.40 -14.27 -7.26
CA LYS A 42 -1.61 -14.69 -7.97
C LYS A 42 -1.92 -13.84 -9.20
N HIS A 43 -1.37 -12.63 -9.26
CA HIS A 43 -1.63 -11.63 -10.29
C HIS A 43 -0.33 -11.14 -10.95
N PRO A 44 0.48 -12.04 -11.55
CA PRO A 44 1.74 -11.66 -12.20
C PRO A 44 1.54 -10.68 -13.36
N GLU A 45 0.35 -10.63 -13.96
CA GLU A 45 -0.03 -9.67 -15.01
C GLU A 45 -0.02 -8.20 -14.56
N LEU A 46 0.04 -7.96 -13.26
CA LEU A 46 0.13 -6.60 -12.69
C LEU A 46 1.56 -6.09 -12.60
N GLU A 47 2.57 -6.91 -12.93
CA GLU A 47 4.00 -6.54 -12.96
C GLU A 47 4.44 -5.77 -11.70
N MET A 48 4.00 -6.21 -10.51
CA MET A 48 4.27 -5.49 -9.26
C MET A 48 5.75 -5.41 -8.90
N ASN A 49 6.55 -6.37 -9.34
CA ASN A 49 8.02 -6.31 -9.30
C ASN A 49 8.63 -5.12 -10.09
N ARG A 50 7.83 -4.45 -10.92
CA ARG A 50 8.17 -3.22 -11.67
C ARG A 50 7.36 -2.02 -11.19
N PHE A 51 6.97 -1.99 -9.91
CA PHE A 51 6.14 -0.92 -9.36
C PHE A 51 6.67 0.50 -9.67
N ILE A 52 8.00 0.70 -9.71
CA ILE A 52 8.60 2.01 -10.07
C ILE A 52 8.16 2.43 -11.47
N LYS A 53 8.23 1.53 -12.46
CA LYS A 53 7.80 1.80 -13.84
C LYS A 53 6.30 2.09 -13.89
N THR A 54 5.51 1.33 -13.13
CA THR A 54 4.06 1.57 -13.02
C THR A 54 3.75 2.94 -12.43
N LEU A 55 4.53 3.41 -11.44
CA LEU A 55 4.40 4.75 -10.90
C LEU A 55 4.80 5.81 -11.93
N GLU A 56 5.91 5.65 -12.62
CA GLU A 56 6.38 6.55 -13.67
C GLU A 56 5.36 6.68 -14.83
N GLU A 57 4.73 5.57 -15.24
CA GLU A 57 3.64 5.56 -16.24
C GLU A 57 2.38 6.31 -15.78
N ASN A 58 2.27 6.60 -14.49
CA ASN A 58 1.20 7.40 -13.88
C ASN A 58 1.70 8.78 -13.42
N ASP A 59 2.80 9.26 -14.00
CA ASP A 59 3.42 10.56 -13.71
C ASP A 59 3.86 10.71 -12.23
N LEU A 60 4.23 9.59 -11.59
CA LEU A 60 4.73 9.55 -10.21
C LEU A 60 6.19 9.11 -10.14
N GLU A 61 7.05 9.98 -9.62
CA GLU A 61 8.44 9.61 -9.31
C GLU A 61 8.51 8.89 -7.97
N TRP A 62 9.22 7.75 -7.91
CA TRP A 62 9.46 7.05 -6.64
C TRP A 62 10.48 7.79 -5.77
N SER A 63 9.99 8.70 -4.92
CA SER A 63 10.75 9.34 -3.85
C SER A 63 9.91 9.51 -2.59
N MET A 64 10.53 9.54 -1.41
CA MET A 64 9.80 9.70 -0.14
C MET A 64 8.91 10.95 -0.13
N ASN A 65 9.42 12.09 -0.62
CA ASN A 65 8.68 13.35 -0.63
C ASN A 65 7.46 13.27 -1.55
N GLU A 66 7.63 12.74 -2.77
CA GLU A 66 6.55 12.60 -3.74
C GLU A 66 5.48 11.60 -3.26
N MET A 67 5.89 10.46 -2.70
CA MET A 67 4.95 9.44 -2.21
C MET A 67 4.17 9.92 -0.98
N HIS A 68 4.73 10.82 -0.18
CA HIS A 68 4.02 11.46 0.93
C HIS A 68 3.04 12.54 0.44
N ALA A 69 3.44 13.31 -0.57
CA ALA A 69 2.61 14.37 -1.15
C ALA A 69 1.51 13.87 -2.09
N VAL A 70 1.61 12.64 -2.61
CA VAL A 70 0.70 12.13 -3.65
C VAL A 70 -0.76 12.18 -3.24
N ASP A 71 -1.59 12.70 -4.14
CA ASP A 71 -3.05 12.68 -4.02
C ASP A 71 -3.59 11.33 -4.48
N VAL A 72 -3.66 10.40 -3.52
CA VAL A 72 -4.10 9.01 -3.75
C VAL A 72 -5.50 8.94 -4.38
N SER A 73 -6.36 9.94 -4.14
CA SER A 73 -7.74 9.94 -4.67
C SER A 73 -7.80 9.99 -6.20
N LYS A 74 -6.73 10.46 -6.85
CA LYS A 74 -6.61 10.54 -8.32
C LYS A 74 -6.02 9.29 -8.95
N LEU A 75 -5.42 8.42 -8.16
CA LEU A 75 -4.71 7.24 -8.68
C LEU A 75 -5.70 6.19 -9.18
N ASN A 76 -5.30 5.48 -10.23
CA ASN A 76 -5.99 4.29 -10.72
C ASN A 76 -5.57 3.04 -9.94
N LEU A 77 -6.23 1.91 -10.22
CA LEU A 77 -6.02 0.66 -9.47
C LEU A 77 -4.54 0.22 -9.50
N LYS A 78 -3.90 0.27 -10.66
CA LYS A 78 -2.49 -0.15 -10.81
C LYS A 78 -1.54 0.75 -10.04
N ALA A 79 -1.72 2.06 -10.11
CA ALA A 79 -0.89 3.04 -9.39
C ALA A 79 -1.01 2.89 -7.86
N VAL A 80 -2.21 2.68 -7.35
CA VAL A 80 -2.42 2.48 -5.90
C VAL A 80 -1.76 1.18 -5.42
N LEU A 81 -1.87 0.10 -6.19
CA LEU A 81 -1.20 -1.16 -5.86
C LEU A 81 0.32 -1.04 -5.95
N ALA A 82 0.84 -0.35 -6.97
CA ALA A 82 2.28 -0.09 -7.13
C ALA A 82 2.84 0.72 -5.94
N LEU A 83 2.10 1.72 -5.47
CA LEU A 83 2.46 2.48 -4.26
C LEU A 83 2.54 1.59 -3.02
N LEU A 84 1.54 0.74 -2.79
CA LEU A 84 1.54 -0.18 -1.64
C LEU A 84 2.69 -1.20 -1.71
N VAL A 85 2.97 -1.75 -2.89
CA VAL A 85 4.11 -2.65 -3.11
C VAL A 85 5.44 -1.94 -2.87
N GLY A 86 5.58 -0.70 -3.36
CA GLY A 86 6.76 0.10 -3.09
C GLY A 86 6.98 0.34 -1.59
N ILE A 87 5.90 0.60 -0.85
CA ILE A 87 5.95 0.81 0.60
C ILE A 87 6.35 -0.48 1.34
N PHE A 88 5.67 -1.60 1.10
CA PHE A 88 5.81 -2.80 1.95
C PHE A 88 6.75 -3.88 1.41
N CYS A 89 6.99 -3.92 0.10
CA CYS A 89 7.71 -5.00 -0.55
C CYS A 89 9.04 -4.55 -1.18
N SER A 90 9.32 -3.24 -1.22
CA SER A 90 10.62 -2.77 -1.68
C SER A 90 11.68 -3.03 -0.61
N GLU A 91 12.73 -3.78 -0.96
CA GLU A 91 13.93 -3.94 -0.11
C GLU A 91 14.58 -2.57 0.24
N LYS A 92 14.28 -1.53 -0.55
CA LYS A 92 14.77 -0.16 -0.33
C LYS A 92 13.92 0.63 0.66
N CYS A 93 12.71 0.17 0.98
CA CYS A 93 11.83 0.84 1.93
C CYS A 93 12.05 0.26 3.32
N ILE A 94 12.91 0.91 4.10
CA ILE A 94 13.23 0.53 5.48
C ILE A 94 12.04 0.80 6.42
N GLU A 95 12.01 0.14 7.58
CA GLU A 95 10.90 0.17 8.54
C GLU A 95 10.47 1.60 8.93
N GLU A 96 11.45 2.51 9.11
CA GLU A 96 11.21 3.91 9.44
C GLU A 96 10.42 4.64 8.35
N SER A 97 10.74 4.37 7.08
CA SER A 97 10.01 4.93 5.93
C SER A 97 8.57 4.42 5.89
N GLN A 98 8.37 3.11 6.10
CA GLN A 98 7.04 2.52 6.11
C GLN A 98 6.16 3.08 7.25
N TYR A 99 6.75 3.24 8.43
CA TYR A 99 6.09 3.85 9.57
C TYR A 99 5.70 5.30 9.32
N SER A 100 6.52 6.08 8.61
CA SER A 100 6.16 7.45 8.22
C SER A 100 4.89 7.49 7.34
N PHE A 101 4.75 6.57 6.36
CA PHE A 101 3.53 6.47 5.54
C PHE A 101 2.30 6.10 6.36
N PHE A 102 2.51 5.36 7.45
CA PHE A 102 1.45 5.04 8.39
C PHE A 102 1.02 6.27 9.19
N GLN A 103 1.99 7.04 9.72
CA GLN A 103 1.72 8.28 10.46
C GLN A 103 0.94 9.30 9.62
N ASP A 104 1.29 9.43 8.34
CA ASP A 104 0.63 10.34 7.39
C ASP A 104 -0.66 9.76 6.80
N LYS A 105 -1.11 8.60 7.29
CA LYS A 105 -2.32 7.89 6.87
C LYS A 105 -2.33 7.54 5.37
N LYS A 106 -1.17 7.57 4.71
CA LYS A 106 -1.05 7.33 3.26
C LYS A 106 -1.51 5.92 2.90
N ILE A 107 -1.10 4.94 3.72
CA ILE A 107 -1.54 3.55 3.60
C ILE A 107 -3.08 3.49 3.63
N PHE A 108 -3.72 4.13 4.62
CA PHE A 108 -5.18 4.20 4.75
C PHE A 108 -5.85 4.83 3.53
N GLN A 109 -5.28 5.91 2.98
CA GLN A 109 -5.79 6.53 1.76
C GLN A 109 -5.76 5.57 0.56
N CYS A 110 -4.68 4.80 0.38
CA CYS A 110 -4.58 3.77 -0.66
C CYS A 110 -5.66 2.71 -0.52
N ILE A 111 -5.88 2.25 0.71
CA ILE A 111 -6.89 1.26 1.04
C ILE A 111 -8.30 1.74 0.69
N GLU A 112 -8.69 2.94 1.14
CA GLU A 112 -10.01 3.50 0.83
C GLU A 112 -10.18 3.70 -0.67
N ARG A 113 -9.13 4.14 -1.36
CA ARG A 113 -9.15 4.28 -2.81
C ARG A 113 -9.35 2.94 -3.51
N LEU A 114 -8.69 1.87 -3.06
CA LEU A 114 -8.90 0.52 -3.59
C LEU A 114 -10.34 0.06 -3.40
N LYS A 115 -10.97 0.34 -2.25
CA LYS A 115 -12.40 0.01 -2.04
C LYS A 115 -13.29 0.69 -3.08
N ILE A 116 -13.06 1.97 -3.33
CA ILE A 116 -13.85 2.76 -4.29
C ILE A 116 -13.64 2.26 -5.73
N LEU A 117 -12.39 2.00 -6.13
CA LEU A 117 -12.06 1.53 -7.49
C LEU A 117 -12.52 0.11 -7.80
N ASN A 118 -12.86 -0.64 -6.75
CA ASN A 118 -13.24 -2.04 -6.81
C ASN A 118 -14.73 -2.26 -6.47
N SER A 119 -15.49 -1.17 -6.37
CA SER A 119 -16.96 -1.14 -6.25
C SER A 119 -17.60 -1.00 -7.63
#